data_AF-A0A5K4F7M9-F1
#
_entry.id   AF-A0A5K4F7M9-F1
#
_cell.length_a   1.000
_cell.length_b   1.000
_cell.length_c   1.000
_cell.angle_alpha   90.00
_cell.angle_beta   90.00
_cell.angle_gamma   90.00
#
_symmetry.space_group_name_H-M   'P 1'
#
loop_
_entity.id
_entity.type
_entity.pdbx_description
1 polymer ?
#
loop_
_entity_poly.entity_id
_entity_poly.type
_entity_poly.pdbx_seq_one_letter_code
_entity_poly.pdbx_strand_id
1 'polypeptide(L)'
;MNTLLSEPNPAKDNFYELLGVSKHSTEDQILYEYRIKARELHPDKNSEPNSASYFQKIQKAKEVLTNPNLRNMYDFWLFSNISVSFEQYLGSQKNFEEVCISISAMFSVCTGILMLIKLLGCWIVLQTLMRVLWRKTTLISFLTF
;
A
#
# COMPACT_ATOMS: atom_id res chain seq x y z
N MET A 1 11.64 13.51 35.09
CA MET A 1 11.14 14.48 34.10
C MET A 1 10.13 13.74 33.23
N ASN A 2 8.87 14.17 33.30
CA ASN A 2 7.67 13.73 32.56
C ASN A 2 7.08 12.35 32.90
N THR A 3 6.62 12.26 34.14
CA THR A 3 5.60 11.32 34.64
C THR A 3 4.21 11.81 34.22
N LEU A 4 3.79 11.55 32.97
CA LEU A 4 2.41 11.77 32.50
C LEU A 4 1.91 10.55 31.72
N LEU A 5 1.38 9.59 32.49
CA LEU A 5 0.14 8.86 32.26
C LEU A 5 -0.22 8.59 30.78
N SER A 6 0.32 7.49 30.23
CA SER A 6 -0.47 6.70 29.29
C SER A 6 -1.54 5.96 30.10
N GLU A 7 -2.64 6.65 30.41
CA GLU A 7 -3.88 5.97 30.80
C GLU A 7 -4.14 4.89 29.73
N PRO A 8 -4.20 3.59 30.08
CA PRO A 8 -4.51 2.55 29.12
C PRO A 8 -5.91 2.83 28.61
N ASN A 9 -6.05 3.33 27.38
CA ASN A 9 -7.35 3.53 26.78
C ASN A 9 -8.01 2.14 26.68
N PRO A 10 -9.02 1.81 27.51
CA PRO A 10 -9.56 0.46 27.58
C PRO A 10 -10.31 0.07 26.30
N ALA A 11 -10.50 1.01 25.37
CA ALA A 11 -11.13 0.79 24.07
C ALA A 11 -10.12 0.39 22.97
N LYS A 12 -8.81 0.40 23.23
CA LYS A 12 -7.79 0.02 22.25
C LYS A 12 -7.08 -1.24 22.74
N ASP A 13 -7.44 -2.38 22.18
CA ASP A 13 -6.73 -3.63 22.44
C ASP A 13 -5.29 -3.52 21.90
N ASN A 14 -4.35 -3.27 22.80
CA ASN A 14 -2.93 -3.23 22.45
C ASN A 14 -2.47 -4.64 22.04
N PHE A 15 -1.99 -4.82 20.81
CA PHE A 15 -1.58 -6.13 20.29
C PHE A 15 -0.41 -6.72 21.06
N TYR A 16 0.50 -5.87 21.54
CA TYR A 16 1.61 -6.27 22.40
C TYR A 16 1.11 -6.85 23.74
N GLU A 17 0.16 -6.18 24.39
CA GLU A 17 -0.46 -6.64 25.64
C GLU A 17 -1.28 -7.91 25.42
N LEU A 18 -2.02 -7.97 24.31
CA LEU A 18 -2.84 -9.12 23.95
C LEU A 18 -1.99 -10.39 23.76
N LEU A 19 -0.78 -10.26 23.20
CA LEU A 19 0.20 -11.36 23.10
C LEU A 19 1.12 -11.49 24.31
N GLY A 20 1.12 -10.53 25.24
CA GLY A 20 1.99 -10.56 26.43
C GLY A 20 3.47 -10.35 26.09
N VAL A 21 3.75 -9.68 24.96
CA VAL A 21 5.09 -9.45 24.45
C VAL A 21 5.48 -7.99 24.60
N SER A 22 6.78 -7.74 24.70
CA SER A 22 7.29 -6.36 24.74
C SER A 22 7.34 -5.76 23.33
N LYS A 23 7.34 -4.42 23.24
CA LYS A 23 7.59 -3.71 21.97
C LYS A 23 8.95 -4.07 21.35
N HIS A 24 9.90 -4.57 22.14
CA HIS A 24 11.24 -4.96 21.68
C HIS A 24 11.36 -6.45 21.35
N SER A 25 10.28 -7.23 21.46
CA SER A 25 10.31 -8.66 21.19
C SER A 25 10.58 -8.95 19.71
N THR A 26 11.39 -9.98 19.46
CA THR A 26 11.72 -10.47 18.13
C THR A 26 10.53 -11.21 17.52
N GLU A 27 10.52 -11.38 16.20
CA GLU A 27 9.46 -12.13 15.51
C GLU A 27 9.29 -13.56 16.07
N ASP A 28 10.41 -14.25 16.34
CA ASP A 28 10.39 -15.60 16.92
C ASP A 28 9.72 -15.65 18.29
N GLN A 29 9.99 -14.67 19.15
CA GLN A 29 9.35 -14.56 20.46
C GLN A 29 7.84 -14.30 20.33
N ILE A 30 7.45 -13.43 19.41
CA ILE A 30 6.04 -13.13 19.13
C ILE A 30 5.31 -14.39 18.64
N LEU A 31 5.93 -15.16 17.74
CA LEU A 31 5.40 -16.42 17.25
C LEU A 31 5.33 -17.49 18.35
N TYR A 32 6.31 -17.54 19.24
CA TYR A 32 6.32 -18.45 20.38
C TYR A 32 5.15 -18.17 21.34
N GLU A 33 4.99 -16.92 21.78
CA GLU A 33 3.89 -16.51 22.67
C GLU A 33 2.52 -16.71 22.01
N TYR A 34 2.39 -16.38 20.73
CA TYR A 34 1.18 -16.68 19.95
C TYR A 34 0.84 -18.17 19.98
N ARG A 35 1.81 -19.08 19.80
CA ARG A 35 1.56 -20.54 19.83
C ARG A 35 1.12 -21.03 21.21
N ILE A 36 1.58 -20.41 22.30
CA ILE A 36 1.10 -20.73 23.65
C ILE A 36 -0.36 -20.30 23.77
N LYS A 37 -0.66 -19.01 23.52
CA LYS A 37 -2.00 -18.46 23.66
C LYS A 37 -3.02 -19.10 22.72
N ALA A 38 -2.64 -19.41 21.49
CA ALA A 38 -3.52 -20.07 20.52
C ALA A 38 -3.92 -21.49 20.95
N ARG A 39 -3.04 -22.22 21.67
CA ARG A 39 -3.36 -23.55 22.21
C ARG A 39 -4.25 -23.50 23.44
N GLU A 40 -4.12 -22.43 24.24
CA GLU A 40 -4.93 -22.18 25.42
C GLU A 40 -6.33 -21.69 25.05
N LEU A 41 -6.43 -20.81 24.05
CA LEU A 41 -7.68 -20.16 23.62
C LEU A 41 -8.35 -20.83 22.42
N HIS A 42 -7.92 -22.04 22.07
CA HIS A 42 -8.50 -22.76 20.94
C HIS A 42 -10.00 -23.01 21.19
N PRO A 43 -10.89 -22.73 20.22
CA PRO A 43 -12.34 -22.85 20.40
C PRO A 43 -12.79 -24.29 20.71
N ASP A 44 -11.99 -25.29 20.32
CA ASP A 44 -12.22 -26.70 20.68
C ASP A 44 -12.05 -26.98 22.18
N LYS A 45 -11.17 -26.24 22.87
CA LYS A 45 -10.89 -26.42 24.30
C LYS A 45 -11.70 -25.50 25.19
N ASN A 46 -12.05 -24.31 24.70
CA ASN A 46 -12.76 -23.29 25.46
C ASN A 46 -14.14 -23.01 24.85
N SER A 47 -15.17 -23.53 25.49
CA SER A 47 -16.58 -23.32 25.11
C SER A 47 -17.15 -21.96 25.51
N GLU A 48 -16.33 -21.04 26.01
CA GLU A 48 -16.76 -19.69 26.37
C GLU A 48 -17.24 -18.92 25.13
N PRO A 49 -18.36 -18.18 25.19
CA PRO A 49 -18.90 -17.46 24.03
C PRO A 49 -17.93 -16.41 23.48
N ASN A 50 -17.02 -15.91 24.32
CA ASN A 50 -16.03 -14.91 23.94
C ASN A 50 -14.73 -15.53 23.36
N SER A 51 -14.52 -16.85 23.45
CA SER A 51 -13.27 -17.51 23.05
C SER A 51 -12.95 -17.25 21.57
N ALA A 52 -13.95 -17.33 20.70
CA ALA A 52 -13.82 -17.04 19.28
C ALA A 52 -13.38 -15.59 19.00
N SER A 53 -13.95 -14.61 19.72
CA SER A 53 -13.58 -13.19 19.58
C SER A 53 -12.14 -12.94 20.03
N TYR A 54 -11.75 -13.47 21.19
CA TYR A 54 -10.36 -13.36 21.68
C TYR A 54 -9.36 -14.04 20.75
N PHE A 55 -9.69 -15.22 20.21
CA PHE A 55 -8.85 -15.92 19.26
C PHE A 55 -8.63 -15.10 17.98
N GLN A 56 -9.69 -14.50 17.44
CA GLN A 56 -9.59 -13.59 16.28
C GLN A 56 -8.68 -12.39 16.57
N LYS A 57 -8.80 -11.77 17.75
CA LYS A 57 -7.93 -10.65 18.14
C LYS A 57 -6.46 -11.07 18.22
N ILE A 58 -6.17 -12.23 18.79
CA ILE A 58 -4.80 -12.76 18.91
C ILE A 58 -4.21 -13.11 17.56
N GLN A 59 -5.01 -13.68 16.66
CA GLN A 59 -4.60 -13.95 15.29
C GLN A 59 -4.24 -12.65 14.55
N LYS A 60 -5.09 -11.61 14.65
CA LYS A 60 -4.80 -10.28 14.11
C LYS A 60 -3.51 -9.69 14.69
N ALA A 61 -3.33 -9.75 16.01
CA ALA A 61 -2.11 -9.28 16.67
C ALA A 61 -0.86 -9.97 16.10
N LYS A 62 -0.91 -11.30 15.91
CA LYS A 62 0.18 -12.05 15.30
C LYS A 62 0.44 -11.61 13.85
N GLU A 63 -0.59 -11.45 13.02
CA GLU A 63 -0.44 -11.01 11.61
C GLU A 63 0.21 -9.63 11.51
N VAL A 64 -0.16 -8.71 12.41
CA VAL A 64 0.34 -7.33 12.41
C VAL A 64 1.77 -7.25 12.94
N LEU A 65 2.07 -7.93 14.05
CA LEU A 65 3.38 -7.83 14.70
C LEU A 65 4.49 -8.65 14.02
N THR A 66 4.13 -9.67 13.22
CA THR A 66 5.12 -10.47 12.47
C THR A 66 5.58 -9.78 11.19
N ASN A 67 4.70 -9.05 10.49
CA ASN A 67 5.08 -8.31 9.30
C ASN A 67 5.75 -6.98 9.69
N PRO A 68 7.02 -6.72 9.32
CA PRO A 68 7.73 -5.51 9.71
C PRO A 68 7.03 -4.22 9.22
N ASN A 69 6.41 -4.24 8.04
CA ASN A 69 5.68 -3.09 7.52
C ASN A 69 4.43 -2.81 8.35
N LEU A 70 3.63 -3.84 8.65
CA LEU A 70 2.43 -3.68 9.47
C LEU A 70 2.75 -3.29 10.91
N ARG A 71 3.83 -3.82 11.48
CA ARG A 71 4.32 -3.44 12.82
C ARG A 71 4.71 -1.97 12.88
N ASN A 72 5.43 -1.47 11.87
CA ASN A 72 5.79 -0.05 11.79
C ASN A 72 4.54 0.84 11.68
N MET A 73 3.57 0.44 10.85
CA MET A 73 2.28 1.14 10.72
C MET A 73 1.48 1.13 12.02
N TYR A 74 1.48 0.01 12.75
CA TYR A 74 0.84 -0.13 14.05
C TYR A 74 1.49 0.76 15.10
N ASP A 75 2.81 0.78 15.18
CA ASP A 75 3.55 1.65 16.10
C ASP A 75 3.30 3.14 15.80
N PHE A 76 3.20 3.52 14.52
CA PHE A 76 2.82 4.87 14.12
C PHE A 76 1.38 5.22 14.51
N TRP A 77 0.43 4.31 14.28
CA TRP A 77 -0.97 4.46 14.71
C TRP A 77 -1.09 4.61 16.23
N LEU A 78 -0.29 3.85 17.00
CA LEU A 78 -0.27 3.95 18.46
C LEU A 78 0.31 5.28 18.93
N PHE A 79 1.40 5.75 18.30
CA PHE A 79 2.03 7.03 18.63
C PHE A 79 1.16 8.25 18.28
N SER A 80 0.47 8.20 17.15
CA SER A 80 -0.36 9.31 16.66
C SER A 80 -1.67 9.52 17.44
N ASN A 81 -2.02 8.60 18.35
CA ASN A 81 -3.22 8.63 19.19
C ASN A 81 -4.52 8.91 18.40
N ILE A 82 -4.63 8.35 17.19
CA ILE A 82 -5.81 8.54 16.33
C ILE A 82 -7.01 7.80 16.92
N SER A 83 -8.22 8.33 16.79
CA SER A 83 -9.45 7.73 17.32
C SER A 83 -10.00 6.56 16.48
N VAL A 84 -9.59 6.45 15.21
CA VAL A 84 -10.01 5.39 14.28
C VAL A 84 -9.38 4.04 14.63
N SER A 85 -10.06 2.95 14.27
CA SER A 85 -9.51 1.61 14.49
C SER A 85 -8.29 1.37 13.62
N PHE A 86 -7.42 0.44 14.04
CA PHE A 86 -6.25 0.09 13.26
C PHE A 86 -6.62 -0.50 11.89
N GLU A 87 -7.72 -1.24 11.79
CA GLU A 87 -8.20 -1.77 10.51
C GLU A 87 -8.63 -0.67 9.54
N GLN A 88 -9.32 0.37 10.04
CA GLN A 88 -9.68 1.54 9.22
C GLN A 88 -8.44 2.31 8.77
N TYR A 89 -7.46 2.44 9.65
CA TYR A 89 -6.17 3.04 9.33
C TYR A 89 -5.43 2.26 8.22
N LEU A 90 -5.33 0.93 8.34
CA LEU A 90 -4.74 0.08 7.29
C LEU A 90 -5.51 0.14 5.97
N GLY A 91 -6.85 0.14 6.04
CA GLY A 91 -7.70 0.27 4.85
C GLY A 91 -7.45 1.57 4.11
N SER A 92 -7.35 2.70 4.83
CA SER A 92 -7.01 4.00 4.25
C SER A 92 -5.65 4.01 3.57
N GLN A 93 -4.65 3.35 4.17
CA GLN A 93 -3.30 3.26 3.60
C GLN A 93 -3.27 2.42 2.32
N LYS A 94 -3.98 1.28 2.28
CA LYS A 94 -4.12 0.48 1.05
C LYS A 94 -4.85 1.26 -0.05
N ASN A 95 -5.92 1.97 0.31
CA ASN A 95 -6.64 2.82 -0.64
C ASN A 95 -5.71 3.90 -1.21
N PHE A 96 -4.84 4.49 -0.39
CA PHE A 96 -3.86 5.46 -0.86
C PHE A 96 -2.86 4.84 -1.84
N GLU A 97 -2.33 3.65 -1.56
CA GLU A 97 -1.45 2.92 -2.49
C GLU A 97 -2.16 2.61 -3.82
N GLU A 98 -3.40 2.11 -3.79
CA GLU A 98 -4.19 1.84 -4.99
C GLU A 98 -4.46 3.11 -5.80
N VAL A 99 -4.79 4.22 -5.13
CA VAL A 99 -4.99 5.52 -5.77
C VAL A 99 -3.68 6.02 -6.40
N CYS A 100 -2.54 5.93 -5.72
CA CYS A 100 -1.24 6.31 -6.27
C CYS A 100 -0.86 5.48 -7.50
N ILE A 101 -1.08 4.17 -7.46
CA ILE A 101 -0.86 3.28 -8.61
C ILE A 101 -1.73 3.73 -9.78
N SER A 102 -3.03 3.99 -9.54
CA SER A 102 -3.95 4.44 -10.59
C SER A 102 -3.52 5.78 -11.21
N ILE A 103 -3.11 6.75 -10.39
CA ILE A 103 -2.65 8.07 -10.85
C ILE A 103 -1.37 7.92 -11.69
N SER A 104 -0.40 7.12 -11.23
CA SER A 104 0.85 6.90 -11.97
C SER A 104 0.61 6.23 -13.33
N ALA A 105 -0.33 5.29 -13.41
CA ALA A 105 -0.75 4.66 -14.65
C ALA A 105 -1.41 5.67 -15.60
N MET A 106 -2.28 6.56 -15.09
CA MET A 106 -2.87 7.63 -15.90
C MET A 106 -1.81 8.57 -16.46
N PHE A 107 -0.81 8.96 -15.67
CA PHE A 107 0.32 9.77 -16.17
C PHE A 107 1.12 9.05 -17.27
N SER A 108 1.39 7.75 -17.10
CA SER A 108 2.08 6.93 -18.12
C SER A 108 1.28 6.84 -19.42
N VAL A 109 -0.03 6.60 -19.34
CA VAL A 109 -0.91 6.54 -20.52
C VAL A 109 -0.99 7.90 -21.20
N CYS A 110 -1.21 8.98 -20.44
CA CYS A 110 -1.28 10.34 -20.98
C CYS A 110 0.02 10.76 -21.67
N THR A 111 1.18 10.48 -21.07
CA THR A 111 2.48 10.77 -21.70
C THR A 111 2.71 9.94 -22.95
N GLY A 112 2.32 8.66 -22.96
CA GLY A 112 2.34 7.81 -24.15
C GLY A 112 1.48 8.36 -25.29
N ILE A 113 0.24 8.77 -25.00
CA ILE A 113 -0.66 9.38 -25.99
C ILE A 113 -0.07 10.68 -26.55
N LEU A 114 0.46 11.56 -25.69
CA LEU A 114 1.10 12.80 -26.11
C LEU A 114 2.34 12.56 -26.98
N MET A 115 3.14 11.52 -26.68
CA MET A 115 4.28 11.12 -27.50
C MET A 115 3.83 10.63 -28.89
N LEU A 116 2.76 9.84 -28.98
CA LEU A 116 2.18 9.42 -30.26
C LEU A 116 1.67 10.60 -31.09
N ILE A 117 0.99 11.57 -30.47
CA ILE A 117 0.53 12.79 -31.15
C ILE A 117 1.71 13.58 -31.72
N LYS A 118 2.81 13.71 -30.96
CA LYS A 118 4.04 14.37 -31.45
C LYS A 118 4.70 13.61 -32.59
N LEU A 119 4.75 12.28 -32.54
CA LEU A 119 5.29 11.44 -33.61
C LEU A 119 4.44 11.53 -34.88
N LEU A 120 3.11 11.50 -34.76
CA LEU A 120 2.20 11.71 -35.88
C LEU A 120 2.37 13.09 -36.51
N GLY A 121 2.49 14.15 -35.69
CA GLY A 121 2.77 15.49 -36.17
C GLY A 121 4.09 15.57 -36.95
N CYS A 122 5.17 14.99 -36.42
CA CYS A 122 6.46 14.91 -37.09
C CYS A 122 6.38 14.13 -38.42
N TRP A 123 5.68 12.99 -38.42
CA TRP A 123 5.47 12.17 -39.61
C TRP A 123 4.70 12.93 -40.71
N ILE A 124 3.65 13.68 -40.36
CA ILE A 124 2.88 14.48 -41.31
C ILE A 124 3.76 15.55 -41.96
N VAL A 125 4.59 16.26 -41.18
CA VAL A 125 5.53 17.26 -41.69
C VAL A 125 6.58 16.62 -42.61
N LEU A 126 7.11 15.45 -42.26
CA LEU A 126 8.04 14.73 -43.11
C LEU A 126 7.38 14.31 -44.43
N GLN A 127 6.13 13.83 -44.40
CA GLN A 127 5.39 13.46 -45.60
C GLN A 127 5.05 14.67 -46.49
N THR A 128 4.76 15.84 -45.94
CA THR A 128 4.51 17.04 -46.74
C THR A 128 5.80 17.56 -47.37
N LEU A 129 6.92 17.55 -46.64
CA LEU A 129 8.24 17.88 -47.18
C LEU A 129 8.66 16.93 -48.31
N MET A 130 8.52 15.63 -48.10
CA MET A 130 8.75 14.62 -49.15
C MET A 130 7.92 14.89 -50.41
N ARG A 131 6.63 15.20 -50.27
CA ARG A 131 5.75 15.54 -51.39
C ARG A 131 6.16 16.85 -52.10
N VAL A 132 6.57 17.87 -51.35
CA VAL A 132 7.04 19.15 -51.92
C VAL A 132 8.37 18.96 -52.65
N LEU A 133 9.29 18.18 -52.09
CA LEU A 133 10.56 17.83 -52.72
C LEU A 133 10.32 17.04 -54.01
N TRP A 134 9.46 16.02 -53.97
CA TRP A 134 9.12 15.24 -55.15
C TRP A 134 8.51 16.11 -56.27
N ARG A 135 7.60 17.04 -55.92
CA ARG A 135 7.02 17.99 -56.89
C ARG A 135 8.07 18.93 -57.50
N LYS A 136 9.05 19.37 -56.71
CA LYS A 136 10.17 20.18 -57.22
C LYS A 136 11.05 19.36 -58.17
N THR A 137 11.40 18.12 -57.83
CA THR A 137 12.22 17.26 -58.69
C THR A 137 11.50 16.88 -59.99
N THR A 138 10.18 16.62 -59.95
CA THR A 138 9.38 16.37 -61.17
C THR A 138 9.24 17.60 -62.05
N LEU A 139 9.15 18.80 -61.48
CA LEU A 139 9.12 20.04 -62.27
C LEU A 139 10.47 20.34 -62.92
N ILE A 140 11.58 20.09 -62.23
CA ILE A 140 12.93 20.26 -62.78
C ILE A 140 13.16 19.29 -63.95
N SER A 141 12.74 18.03 -63.82
CA SER A 141 12.87 17.05 -64.91
C SER A 141 12.02 17.39 -66.16
N PHE A 142 10.87 18.06 -65.98
CA PHE A 142 10.02 18.51 -67.09
C PHE A 142 10.56 19.77 -67.80
N LEU A 143 11.38 20.58 -67.11
CA LEU A 143 12.03 21.77 -67.68
C LEU A 143 13.35 21.45 -68.38
N THR A 144 13.97 20.31 -68.07
CA THR A 144 15.23 19.86 -68.69
C THR A 144 15.04 19.02 -69.95
N PHE A 145 13.80 18.77 -70.38
CA PHE A 145 13.46 18.01 -71.58
C PHE A 145 12.81 18.92 -72.61
#